data_AF-A0A944BA67-F1
#
_entry.id   AF-A0A944BA67-F1
#
_cell.length_a   1.000
_cell.length_b   1.000
_cell.length_c   1.000
_cell.angle_alpha   90.00
_cell.angle_beta   90.00
_cell.angle_gamma   90.00
#
_symmetry.space_group_name_H-M   'P 1'
#
loop_
_entity.id
_entity.type
_entity.pdbx_description
1 polymer ?
#
loop_
_entity_poly.entity_id
_entity_poly.type
_entity_poly.pdbx_seq_one_letter_code
_entity_poly.pdbx_strand_id
1 'polypeptide(L)' 'MKREQIHIGNMIASFMKSNGISKSELGRRIPCHRTHVYEILNSPSLHSQQIQRISEVLDHDFFADLSEKMKEV' A
#
# COMPACT_ATOMS: atom_id res chain seq x y z
N MET A 1 24.47 -5.53 10.38
CA MET A 1 23.33 -4.61 10.60
C MET A 1 22.18 -5.05 9.70
N LYS A 2 21.05 -5.50 10.27
CA LYS A 2 19.81 -5.66 9.50
C LYS A 2 19.14 -4.29 9.45
N ARG A 3 19.04 -3.68 8.27
CA ARG A 3 18.13 -2.56 8.06
C ARG A 3 16.72 -3.12 8.08
N GLU A 4 15.83 -2.53 8.87
CA GLU A 4 14.41 -2.87 8.81
C GLU A 4 13.90 -2.48 7.42
N GLN A 5 13.49 -3.47 6.63
CA GLN A 5 13.06 -3.23 5.27
C GLN A 5 11.63 -2.71 5.30
N ILE A 6 11.42 -1.52 4.71
CA ILE A 6 10.07 -0.95 4.57
C ILE A 6 9.21 -1.94 3.77
N HIS A 7 8.04 -2.26 4.31
CA HIS A 7 7.09 -3.17 3.70
C HIS A 7 5.83 -2.39 3.30
N ILE A 8 5.77 -1.94 2.05
CA ILE A 8 4.68 -1.07 1.57
C ILE A 8 3.30 -1.74 1.66
N GLY A 9 3.21 -3.06 1.44
CA GLY A 9 1.95 -3.79 1.62
C GLY A 9 1.39 -3.68 3.05
N ASN A 10 2.23 -3.73 4.08
CA ASN A 10 1.83 -3.59 5.48
C ASN A 10 1.45 -2.14 5.82
N MET A 11 2.13 -1.17 5.23
CA MET A 11 1.80 0.25 5.36
C MET A 11 0.39 0.53 4.82
N ILE A 12 0.08 0.05 3.61
CA ILE A 12 -1.26 0.14 3.00
C ILE A 12 -2.29 -0.60 3.86
N ALA A 13 -1.97 -1.83 4.34
CA ALA A 13 -2.88 -2.59 5.20
C ALA A 13 -3.20 -1.85 6.51
N SER A 14 -2.21 -1.18 7.10
CA SER A 14 -2.36 -0.41 8.33
C SER A 14 -3.23 0.81 8.11
N PHE A 15 -3.01 1.55 7.01
CA PHE A 15 -3.88 2.66 6.61
C PHE A 15 -5.34 2.19 6.42
N MET A 16 -5.56 1.11 5.68
CA MET A 16 -6.89 0.55 5.47
C MET A 16 -7.58 0.19 6.79
N LYS A 17 -6.85 -0.46 7.71
CA LYS A 17 -7.37 -0.83 9.02
C LYS A 17 -7.77 0.40 9.84
N SER A 18 -6.93 1.43 9.88
CA SER A 18 -7.21 2.68 10.61
C SER A 18 -8.39 3.47 10.04
N ASN A 19 -8.65 3.34 8.73
CA ASN A 19 -9.75 4.01 8.05
C ASN A 19 -11.00 3.12 7.86
N GLY A 20 -11.04 1.92 8.44
CA GLY A 20 -12.18 1.01 8.34
C GLY A 20 -12.44 0.47 6.93
N ILE A 21 -11.44 0.47 6.05
CA ILE A 21 -11.55 0.02 4.66
C ILE A 21 -11.30 -1.48 4.59
N SER A 22 -12.30 -2.24 4.14
CA SER A 22 -12.16 -3.69 3.97
C SER A 22 -11.39 -4.05 2.69
N LYS A 23 -10.78 -5.24 2.66
CA LYS A 23 -10.12 -5.78 1.47
C LYS A 23 -11.09 -5.91 0.28
N SER A 24 -12.34 -6.27 0.57
CA SER A 24 -13.41 -6.36 -0.44
C SER A 24 -13.75 -4.99 -1.02
N GLU A 25 -13.78 -3.95 -0.18
CA GLU A 25 -14.01 -2.57 -0.63
C GLU A 25 -12.87 -2.10 -1.53
N LEU A 26 -11.62 -2.33 -1.13
CA LEU A 26 -10.47 -2.02 -1.98
C LEU A 26 -10.53 -2.78 -3.31
N GLY A 27 -10.88 -4.07 -3.28
CA GLY A 27 -11.02 -4.89 -4.49
C GLY A 27 -12.11 -4.40 -5.45
N ARG A 28 -13.17 -3.74 -4.95
CA ARG A 28 -14.19 -3.11 -5.79
C ARG A 28 -13.72 -1.81 -6.42
N ARG A 29 -12.84 -1.07 -5.73
CA ARG A 29 -12.37 0.25 -6.17
C ARG A 29 -11.15 0.17 -7.10
N ILE A 30 -10.40 -0.93 -7.11
CA ILE A 30 -9.27 -1.13 -8.03
C ILE A 30 -9.80 -1.68 -9.37
N PRO A 31 -9.86 -0.88 -10.46
CA PRO A 31 -10.20 -1.40 -11.78
C PRO A 31 -9.11 -2.36 -12.25
N CYS A 32 -9.47 -3.63 -12.42
CA CYS A 32 -8.50 -4.71 -12.50
C CYS A 32 -7.98 -4.93 -13.93
N HIS A 33 -6.66 -5.08 -14.04
CA HIS A 33 -6.09 -6.19 -14.79
C HIS A 33 -4.99 -6.82 -13.91
N ARG A 34 -5.41 -7.75 -13.04
CA ARG A 34 -4.59 -8.74 -12.31
C ARG A 34 -3.71 -8.27 -11.14
N THR A 35 -4.28 -7.76 -10.06
CA THR A 35 -3.59 -7.91 -8.76
C THR A 35 -4.59 -8.29 -7.69
N HIS A 36 -4.40 -9.44 -7.04
CA HIS A 36 -5.21 -9.79 -5.89
C HIS A 36 -4.85 -8.81 -4.76
N VAL A 37 -5.85 -8.19 -4.12
CA VAL A 37 -5.64 -7.30 -2.96
C VAL A 37 -4.75 -7.97 -1.90
N TYR A 38 -4.88 -9.28 -1.72
CA TYR A 38 -4.01 -10.05 -0.83
C TYR A 38 -2.54 -10.07 -1.25
N GLU A 39 -2.25 -10.17 -2.56
CA GLU A 39 -0.88 -10.12 -3.07
C GLU A 39 -0.27 -8.73 -2.85
N ILE A 40 -1.05 -7.67 -3.08
CA ILE A 40 -0.61 -6.28 -2.81
C ILE A 40 -0.19 -6.13 -1.34
N LEU A 41 -1.08 -6.53 -0.42
CA LEU A 41 -0.87 -6.32 1.01
C LEU A 41 0.26 -7.20 1.58
N ASN A 42 0.50 -8.38 1.00
CA ASN A 42 1.60 -9.26 1.40
C ASN A 42 2.92 -8.98 0.68
N SER A 43 2.92 -8.05 -0.28
CA SER A 43 4.12 -7.73 -1.05
C SER A 43 4.99 -6.69 -0.32
N PRO A 44 6.28 -6.99 -0.06
CA PRO A 44 7.19 -6.05 0.60
C PRO A 44 7.51 -4.84 -0.27
N SER A 45 7.43 -5.00 -1.58
CA SER A 45 7.63 -3.94 -2.57
C SER A 45 6.51 -3.96 -3.60
N LEU A 46 6.18 -2.78 -4.12
CA LEU A 46 5.21 -2.59 -5.19
C LEU A 46 5.82 -1.65 -6.23
N HIS A 47 5.47 -1.83 -7.49
CA HIS A 47 5.87 -0.89 -8.53
C HIS A 47 5.19 0.46 -8.32
N SER A 48 5.85 1.55 -8.71
CA SER A 48 5.31 2.92 -8.53
C SER A 48 3.90 3.08 -9.12
N GLN A 49 3.61 2.46 -10.26
CA GLN A 49 2.26 2.48 -10.86
C GLN A 49 1.19 1.77 -10.02
N GLN A 50 1.56 0.71 -9.27
CA GLN A 50 0.64 0.06 -8.34
C GLN A 50 0.38 0.99 -7.14
N ILE A 51 1.44 1.58 -6.59
CA ILE A 51 1.33 2.52 -5.47
C ILE A 51 0.46 3.70 -5.86
N GLN A 52 0.72 4.33 -7.01
CA GLN A 52 -0.09 5.44 -7.53
C GLN A 52 -1.58 5.09 -7.62
N ARG A 53 -1.94 3.96 -8.24
CA ARG A 53 -3.35 3.54 -8.36
C ARG A 53 -4.01 3.33 -7.00
N ILE A 54 -3.27 2.73 -6.06
CA ILE A 54 -3.77 2.51 -4.70
C ILE A 54 -3.94 3.85 -3.98
N SER A 55 -3.00 4.79 -4.14
CA SER A 55 -3.09 6.16 -3.63
C SER A 55 -4.34 6.86 -4.15
N GLU A 56 -4.59 6.79 -5.47
CA GLU A 56 -5.77 7.39 -6.10
C GLU A 56 -7.08 6.77 -5.60
N VAL A 57 -7.12 5.45 -5.44
CA VAL A 57 -8.31 4.72 -4.97
C VAL A 57 -8.61 4.94 -3.48
N LEU A 58 -7.57 5.11 -2.68
CA LEU A 58 -7.66 5.31 -1.24
C LEU A 58 -7.61 6.77 -0.80
N ASP A 59 -7.44 7.70 -1.76
CA ASP A 59 -7.28 9.14 -1.55
C ASP A 59 -6.20 9.46 -0.49
N HIS A 60 -5.04 8.81 -0.63
CA HIS A 60 -3.92 8.93 0.31
C HIS A 60 -2.56 8.84 -0.37
N ASP A 61 -1.61 9.70 0.00
CA ASP A 61 -0.28 9.74 -0.62
C ASP A 61 0.70 8.75 0.06
N PHE A 62 0.69 7.51 -0.39
CA PHE A 62 1.66 6.50 0.07
C PHE A 62 3.12 6.79 -0.32
N PHE A 63 3.39 7.68 -1.28
CA PHE A 63 4.77 8.07 -1.59
C PHE A 63 5.33 9.01 -0.53
N ALA A 64 4.51 9.90 0.02
CA ALA A 64 4.87 10.73 1.15
C ALA A 64 5.22 9.85 2.37
N ASP A 65 4.36 8.90 2.72
CA ASP A 65 4.60 7.96 3.83
C ASP A 65 5.92 7.20 3.65
N LEU A 66 6.20 6.71 2.43
CA LEU A 66 7.45 6.03 2.10
C LEU A 66 8.65 6.95 2.29
N SER A 67 8.56 8.20 1.81
CA SER A 67 9.63 9.19 1.93
C SER A 67 9.93 9.53 3.39
N GLU A 68 8.89 9.69 4.22
CA GLU A 68 9.04 9.91 5.66
C GLU A 68 9.69 8.71 6.33
N LYS A 69 9.19 7.50 6.05
CA LYS A 69 9.74 6.27 6.62
C LYS A 69 11.20 6.04 6.25
N MET A 70 11.60 6.39 5.03
CA MET A 70 13.00 6.30 4.60
C MET A 70 13.95 7.24 5.33
N LYS A 71 13.46 8.33 5.94
CA LYS A 71 14.27 9.26 6.73
C LYS A 71 14.49 8.76 8.16
N GLU A 72 13.67 7.82 8.64
CA GLU A 72 13.74 7.24 9.98
C GLU A 72 14.70 6.03 10.08
N VAL A 73 15.12 5.47 8.93
CA VAL A 73 15.97 4.26 8.81
C VAL A 73 17.43 4.62 8.54
#